data_AF-A0A359B582-F1
#
_entry.id   AF-A0A359B582-F1
#
_cell.length_a   1.000
_cell.length_b   1.000
_cell.length_c   1.000
_cell.angle_alpha   90.00
_cell.angle_beta   90.00
_cell.angle_gamma   90.00
#
_symmetry.space_group_name_H-M   'P 1'
#
loop_
_entity.id
_entity.type
_entity.pdbx_description
1 polymer ?
#
loop_
_entity_poly.entity_id
_entity_poly.type
_entity_poly.pdbx_seq_one_letter_code
_entity_poly.pdbx_strand_id
1 'polypeptide(L)'
;MKLLIGQILPYITVTLFTLGVLYRLGRWVGPRIVHNITLSPWPKTNTEVAIRVGSEAFLFRNLFRFDKALWVGAIMMHLALLNIIGGHVVGFGFLGEQFALIPGLGITPELSTEMSDMLGTVFGILLFVTLLYLLFRRLTIPHVKLVSKPSDNMWLIYLIVLVGVGNIMRLFHDFGVGYEQVRDYIVALALFQPVTHMELLSNGFFLTHYLLVQILLIVFPYSKLMHLFGMFAERWIVNRVYKDPAPGIPNIDVAAARKAGIGIPSDDAAEEGV
;
A
#
# COMPACT_ATOMS: atom_id res chain seq x y z
N MET A 1 0.23 31.58 -4.35
CA MET A 1 0.28 30.29 -3.61
C MET A 1 -0.68 29.24 -4.17
N LYS A 2 -1.98 29.55 -4.36
CA LYS A 2 -2.98 28.61 -4.94
C LYS A 2 -2.56 28.00 -6.29
N LEU A 3 -2.12 28.81 -7.25
CA LEU A 3 -1.66 28.32 -8.56
C LEU A 3 -0.39 27.46 -8.47
N LEU A 4 0.54 27.81 -7.58
CA LEU A 4 1.75 27.03 -7.36
C LEU A 4 1.40 25.62 -6.86
N ILE A 5 0.54 25.52 -5.84
CA ILE A 5 0.13 24.24 -5.24
C ILE A 5 -0.83 23.47 -6.15
N GLY A 6 -1.75 24.17 -6.80
CA GLY A 6 -2.82 23.59 -7.60
C GLY A 6 -2.34 23.14 -8.98
N GLN A 7 -1.50 23.92 -9.66
CA GLN A 7 -1.18 23.67 -11.07
C GLN A 7 0.26 23.27 -11.31
N ILE A 8 1.24 23.89 -10.64
CA ILE A 8 2.66 23.64 -10.92
C ILE A 8 3.17 22.42 -10.14
N LEU A 9 2.90 22.39 -8.83
CA LEU A 9 3.36 21.35 -7.92
C LEU A 9 2.90 19.93 -8.31
N PRO A 10 1.72 19.69 -8.92
CA PRO A 10 1.32 18.34 -9.31
C PRO A 10 2.25 17.72 -10.36
N TYR A 11 2.74 18.51 -11.32
CA TYR A 11 3.70 18.02 -12.32
C TYR A 11 5.03 17.63 -11.66
N ILE A 12 5.52 18.45 -10.73
CA ILE A 12 6.72 18.15 -9.94
C ILE A 12 6.49 16.88 -9.11
N THR A 13 5.32 16.77 -8.46
CA THR A 13 4.92 15.65 -7.63
C THR A 13 4.94 14.34 -8.42
N VAL A 14 4.26 14.29 -9.56
CA VAL A 14 4.22 13.10 -10.41
C VAL A 14 5.60 12.74 -10.92
N THR A 15 6.41 13.73 -11.31
CA THR A 15 7.79 13.51 -11.78
C THR A 15 8.66 12.90 -10.69
N LEU A 16 8.68 13.48 -9.49
CA LEU A 16 9.49 13.00 -8.36
C LEU A 16 9.02 11.64 -7.86
N PHE A 17 7.70 11.42 -7.79
CA PHE A 17 7.12 10.14 -7.42
C PHE A 17 7.55 9.05 -8.41
N THR A 18 7.32 9.26 -9.71
CA THR A 18 7.62 8.26 -10.75
C THR A 18 9.11 7.96 -10.82
N LEU A 19 9.96 8.99 -10.94
CA LEU A 19 11.41 8.80 -11.01
C LEU A 19 11.96 8.18 -9.72
N GLY A 20 11.46 8.58 -8.56
CA GLY A 20 11.86 8.03 -7.27
C GLY A 20 11.49 6.55 -7.13
N VAL A 21 10.29 6.16 -7.54
CA VAL A 21 9.85 4.76 -7.56
C VAL A 21 10.72 3.94 -8.51
N LEU A 22 10.92 4.41 -9.74
CA LEU A 22 11.76 3.72 -10.73
C LEU A 22 13.20 3.55 -10.24
N TYR A 23 13.80 4.61 -9.68
CA TYR A 23 15.13 4.55 -9.09
C TYR A 23 15.22 3.50 -7.96
N ARG A 24 14.21 3.48 -7.08
CA ARG A 24 14.19 2.55 -5.94
C ARG A 24 14.03 1.11 -6.40
N LEU A 25 13.11 0.84 -7.33
CA LEU A 25 12.91 -0.48 -7.92
C LEU A 25 14.16 -0.96 -8.67
N GLY A 26 14.78 -0.09 -9.48
CA GLY A 26 16.02 -0.39 -10.19
C GLY A 26 17.17 -0.73 -9.23
N ARG A 27 17.27 0.00 -8.11
CA ARG A 27 18.24 -0.31 -7.05
C ARG A 27 18.00 -1.65 -6.36
N TRP A 28 16.76 -2.14 -6.29
CA TRP A 28 16.46 -3.45 -5.70
C TRP A 28 16.72 -4.60 -6.67
N VAL A 29 16.52 -4.38 -7.97
CA VAL A 29 16.75 -5.39 -9.01
C VAL A 29 18.24 -5.51 -9.40
N GLY A 30 19.01 -4.43 -9.27
CA GLY A 30 20.42 -4.39 -9.66
C GLY A 30 21.36 -5.39 -8.92
N PRO A 31 21.26 -5.55 -7.60
CA PRO A 31 22.10 -6.49 -6.85
C PRO A 31 21.81 -7.95 -7.23
N ARG A 32 22.87 -8.71 -7.56
CA ARG A 32 22.75 -10.17 -7.77
C ARG A 32 22.80 -10.89 -6.43
N ILE A 33 21.72 -11.60 -6.09
CA ILE A 33 21.67 -12.46 -4.89
C ILE A 33 22.28 -13.81 -5.27
N VAL A 34 23.57 -13.98 -4.92
CA VAL A 34 24.38 -15.15 -5.31
C VAL A 34 24.00 -16.41 -4.52
N HIS A 35 23.49 -16.27 -3.30
CA HIS A 35 23.19 -17.39 -2.41
C HIS A 35 21.69 -17.56 -2.18
N ASN A 36 21.27 -18.77 -1.80
CA ASN A 36 19.88 -19.02 -1.46
C ASN A 36 19.58 -18.73 0.00
N ILE A 37 18.68 -17.77 0.25
CA ILE A 37 18.36 -17.25 1.59
C ILE A 37 16.92 -17.64 1.97
N THR A 38 16.49 -18.82 1.55
CA THR A 38 15.11 -19.26 1.78
C THR A 38 14.93 -19.76 3.20
N LEU A 39 13.85 -19.34 3.85
CA LEU A 39 13.54 -19.73 5.22
C LEU A 39 12.78 -21.06 5.25
N SER A 40 13.07 -21.90 6.25
CA SER A 40 12.29 -23.10 6.50
C SER A 40 10.89 -22.74 7.02
N PRO A 41 9.85 -23.55 6.71
CA PRO A 41 9.85 -24.70 5.81
C PRO A 41 9.94 -24.26 4.33
N TRP A 42 10.84 -24.89 3.56
CA TRP A 42 11.12 -24.51 2.18
C TRP A 42 9.99 -24.94 1.23
N PRO A 43 9.41 -24.01 0.43
CA PRO A 43 8.45 -24.38 -0.61
C PRO A 43 9.10 -25.26 -1.68
N LYS A 44 8.38 -26.30 -2.13
CA LYS A 44 8.83 -27.22 -3.17
C LYS A 44 8.37 -26.78 -4.56
N THR A 45 7.26 -26.04 -4.62
CA THR A 45 6.63 -25.61 -5.89
C THR A 45 6.38 -24.11 -5.92
N ASN A 46 6.38 -23.52 -7.12
CA ASN A 46 6.02 -22.11 -7.29
C ASN A 46 4.58 -21.80 -6.83
N THR A 47 3.68 -22.78 -6.88
CA THR A 47 2.33 -22.67 -6.35
C THR A 47 2.33 -22.44 -4.83
N GLU A 48 3.12 -23.20 -4.08
CA GLU A 48 3.28 -23.01 -2.64
C GLU A 48 3.86 -21.63 -2.30
N VAL A 49 4.82 -21.16 -3.10
CA VAL A 49 5.38 -19.80 -2.97
C VAL A 49 4.26 -18.77 -3.15
N ALA A 50 3.49 -18.87 -4.22
CA ALA A 50 2.41 -17.94 -4.53
C ALA A 50 1.35 -17.92 -3.42
N ILE A 51 0.93 -19.09 -2.92
CA ILE A 51 -0.03 -19.21 -1.81
C ILE A 51 0.55 -18.55 -0.55
N ARG A 52 1.82 -18.80 -0.22
CA ARG A 52 2.46 -18.21 0.96
C ARG A 52 2.53 -16.69 0.86
N VAL A 53 3.06 -16.17 -0.24
CA VAL A 53 3.17 -14.73 -0.50
C VAL A 53 1.78 -14.09 -0.50
N GLY A 54 0.79 -14.68 -1.16
CA GLY A 54 -0.58 -14.19 -1.18
C GLY A 54 -1.24 -14.19 0.20
N SER A 55 -1.05 -15.26 0.99
CA SER A 55 -1.59 -15.33 2.35
C SER A 55 -0.96 -14.29 3.29
N GLU A 56 0.32 -13.96 3.07
CA GLU A 56 0.98 -12.88 3.81
C GLU A 56 0.53 -11.50 3.31
N ALA A 57 0.26 -11.33 2.02
CA ALA A 57 -0.13 -10.04 1.46
C ALA A 57 -1.58 -9.64 1.79
N PHE A 58 -2.53 -10.58 1.68
CA PHE A 58 -3.95 -10.28 1.81
C PHE A 58 -4.54 -10.63 3.17
N LEU A 59 -4.00 -11.66 3.84
CA LEU A 59 -4.55 -12.16 5.10
C LEU A 59 -3.63 -11.88 6.30
N PHE A 60 -2.44 -11.31 6.08
CA PHE A 60 -1.42 -11.10 7.11
C PHE A 60 -1.25 -12.33 8.01
N ARG A 61 -1.15 -13.53 7.41
CA ARG A 61 -1.23 -14.83 8.10
C ARG A 61 -0.30 -14.94 9.31
N ASN A 62 0.97 -14.54 9.20
CA ASN A 62 1.89 -14.54 10.34
C ASN A 62 1.42 -13.60 11.45
N LEU A 63 0.96 -12.41 11.11
CA LEU A 63 0.48 -11.44 12.09
C LEU A 63 -0.76 -11.98 12.82
N PHE A 64 -1.67 -12.66 12.12
CA PHE A 64 -2.83 -13.31 12.74
C PHE A 64 -2.43 -14.35 13.80
N ARG A 65 -1.32 -15.07 13.56
CA ARG A 65 -0.82 -16.11 14.47
C ARG A 65 -0.17 -15.52 15.71
N PHE A 66 0.63 -14.46 15.57
CA PHE A 66 1.48 -13.96 16.65
C PHE A 66 0.90 -12.75 17.40
N ASP A 67 0.08 -11.92 16.75
CA ASP A 67 -0.50 -10.73 17.36
C ASP A 67 -1.84 -10.38 16.72
N LYS A 68 -2.90 -11.01 17.25
CA LYS A 68 -4.28 -10.80 16.77
C LYS A 68 -4.76 -9.36 16.93
N ALA A 69 -4.30 -8.66 17.97
CA ALA A 69 -4.70 -7.27 18.21
C ALA A 69 -4.13 -6.36 17.11
N LEU A 70 -2.83 -6.49 16.83
CA LEU A 70 -2.22 -5.78 15.70
C LEU A 70 -2.80 -6.23 14.36
N TRP A 71 -3.13 -7.51 14.21
CA TRP A 71 -3.75 -8.03 12.99
C TRP A 71 -5.07 -7.33 12.67
N VAL A 72 -5.99 -7.23 13.63
CA VAL A 72 -7.29 -6.55 13.44
C VAL A 72 -7.08 -5.10 13.02
N GLY A 73 -6.23 -4.36 13.73
CA GLY A 73 -5.94 -2.96 13.37
C GLY A 73 -5.28 -2.82 12.00
N ALA A 74 -4.32 -3.69 11.68
CA ALA A 74 -3.59 -3.64 10.42
C ALA A 74 -4.47 -4.01 9.23
N ILE A 75 -5.27 -5.08 9.32
CA ILE A 75 -6.14 -5.51 8.22
C ILE A 75 -7.25 -4.51 7.95
N MET A 76 -7.90 -3.99 9.00
CA MET A 76 -8.94 -2.97 8.84
C MET A 76 -8.37 -1.68 8.26
N MET A 77 -7.17 -1.25 8.69
CA MET A 77 -6.50 -0.07 8.13
C MET A 77 -6.17 -0.26 6.65
N HIS A 78 -5.56 -1.37 6.25
CA HIS A 78 -5.18 -1.59 4.84
C HIS A 78 -6.40 -1.78 3.95
N LEU A 79 -7.43 -2.52 4.39
CA LEU A 79 -8.67 -2.67 3.65
C LEU A 79 -9.36 -1.32 3.42
N ALA A 80 -9.42 -0.47 4.46
CA ALA A 80 -9.97 0.87 4.34
C ALA A 80 -9.13 1.77 3.42
N LEU A 81 -7.79 1.72 3.55
CA LEU A 81 -6.88 2.46 2.69
C LEU A 81 -7.04 2.08 1.21
N LEU A 82 -7.09 0.78 0.91
CA LEU A 82 -7.27 0.29 -0.47
C LEU A 82 -8.62 0.71 -1.05
N ASN A 83 -9.70 0.64 -0.25
CA ASN A 83 -11.02 1.11 -0.70
C ASN A 83 -11.04 2.63 -0.91
N ILE A 84 -10.34 3.40 -0.08
CA ILE A 84 -10.24 4.86 -0.28
C ILE A 84 -9.44 5.19 -1.52
N ILE A 85 -8.27 4.58 -1.73
CA ILE A 85 -7.46 4.80 -2.95
C ILE A 85 -8.26 4.37 -4.19
N GLY A 86 -8.87 3.18 -4.16
CA GLY A 86 -9.72 2.68 -5.23
C GLY A 86 -10.91 3.59 -5.49
N GLY A 87 -11.57 4.07 -4.43
CA GLY A 87 -12.70 5.00 -4.51
C GLY A 87 -12.32 6.37 -5.07
N HIS A 88 -11.10 6.87 -4.84
CA HIS A 88 -10.63 8.07 -5.52
C HIS A 88 -10.48 7.85 -7.03
N VAL A 89 -9.87 6.74 -7.44
CA VAL A 89 -9.65 6.44 -8.87
C VAL A 89 -10.97 6.16 -9.59
N VAL A 90 -11.75 5.22 -9.06
CA VAL A 90 -13.00 4.74 -9.65
C VAL A 90 -14.11 5.79 -9.49
N GLY A 91 -14.24 6.38 -8.31
CA GLY A 91 -15.28 7.38 -8.03
C GLY A 91 -15.11 8.65 -8.87
N PHE A 92 -13.89 9.18 -9.02
CA PHE A 92 -13.67 10.31 -9.93
C PHE A 92 -13.79 9.90 -11.40
N GLY A 93 -13.26 8.73 -11.78
CA GLY A 93 -13.31 8.24 -13.16
C GLY A 93 -14.73 8.01 -13.68
N PHE A 94 -15.60 7.46 -12.84
CA PHE A 94 -16.99 7.09 -13.18
C PHE A 94 -18.04 7.97 -12.49
N LEU A 95 -17.66 9.10 -11.90
CA LEU A 95 -18.56 10.01 -11.18
C LEU A 95 -19.39 9.38 -10.04
N GLY A 96 -18.93 8.27 -9.48
CA GLY A 96 -19.70 7.50 -8.48
C GLY A 96 -20.68 6.50 -9.09
N GLU A 97 -20.76 6.39 -10.41
CA GLU A 97 -21.70 5.52 -11.13
C GLU A 97 -21.14 4.11 -11.43
N GLN A 98 -20.02 3.72 -10.82
CA GLN A 98 -19.34 2.46 -11.14
C GLN A 98 -20.19 1.19 -10.97
N PHE A 99 -21.19 1.20 -10.08
CA PHE A 99 -22.05 0.04 -9.84
C PHE A 99 -23.17 -0.08 -10.87
N ALA A 100 -23.61 1.04 -11.45
CA ALA A 100 -24.57 1.07 -12.55
C ALA A 100 -23.99 0.46 -13.84
N LEU A 101 -22.66 0.48 -13.98
CA LEU A 101 -21.95 -0.09 -15.13
C LEU A 101 -21.83 -1.62 -15.08
N ILE A 102 -22.19 -2.28 -13.97
CA ILE A 102 -22.07 -3.73 -13.83
C ILE A 102 -23.27 -4.40 -14.50
N PRO A 103 -23.08 -5.16 -15.60
CA PRO A 103 -24.19 -5.78 -16.31
C PRO A 103 -24.92 -6.79 -15.42
N GLY A 104 -26.25 -6.78 -15.46
CA GLY A 104 -27.09 -7.75 -14.76
C GLY A 104 -27.48 -7.40 -13.33
N LEU A 105 -26.96 -6.32 -12.74
CA LEU A 105 -27.39 -5.87 -11.40
C LEU A 105 -28.61 -4.94 -11.40
N GLY A 106 -28.92 -4.29 -12.52
CA GLY A 106 -30.07 -3.38 -12.62
C GLY A 106 -29.99 -2.14 -11.69
N ILE A 107 -28.78 -1.76 -11.28
CA ILE A 107 -28.53 -0.62 -10.39
C ILE A 107 -28.67 0.68 -11.19
N THR A 108 -29.46 1.63 -10.69
CA THR A 108 -29.59 2.95 -11.32
C THR A 108 -28.38 3.85 -11.01
N PRO A 109 -28.08 4.86 -11.84
CA PRO A 109 -26.98 5.80 -11.58
C PRO A 109 -27.08 6.50 -10.21
N GLU A 110 -28.29 6.83 -9.78
CA GLU A 110 -28.55 7.48 -8.49
C GLU A 110 -28.19 6.55 -7.33
N LEU A 111 -28.64 5.29 -7.38
CA LEU A 111 -28.31 4.29 -6.38
C LEU A 111 -26.80 4.00 -6.34
N SER A 112 -26.15 3.94 -7.51
CA SER A 112 -24.69 3.78 -7.56
C SER A 112 -23.97 4.93 -6.87
N THR A 113 -24.41 6.17 -7.12
CA THR A 113 -23.81 7.37 -6.52
C THR A 113 -23.97 7.36 -5.00
N GLU A 114 -25.15 6.98 -4.49
CA GLU A 114 -25.40 6.83 -3.05
C GLU A 114 -24.52 5.72 -2.43
N MET A 115 -24.41 4.57 -3.10
CA MET A 115 -23.53 3.48 -2.65
C MET A 115 -22.07 3.91 -2.63
N SER A 116 -21.62 4.63 -3.66
CA SER A 116 -20.27 5.19 -3.72
C SER A 116 -20.03 6.23 -2.63
N ASP A 117 -21.05 7.04 -2.33
CA ASP A 117 -20.99 8.02 -1.24
C ASP A 117 -20.85 7.33 0.12
N MET A 118 -21.72 6.37 0.40
CA MET A 118 -21.72 5.57 1.63
C MET A 118 -20.39 4.83 1.82
N LEU A 119 -19.88 4.16 0.79
CA LEU A 119 -18.63 3.40 0.88
C LEU A 119 -17.44 4.30 1.21
N GLY A 120 -17.30 5.44 0.53
CA GLY A 120 -16.23 6.38 0.82
C GLY A 120 -16.31 6.95 2.24
N THR A 121 -17.52 7.24 2.73
CA THR A 121 -17.75 7.73 4.09
C THR A 121 -17.39 6.66 5.15
N VAL A 122 -17.90 5.43 4.98
CA VAL A 122 -17.64 4.32 5.91
C VAL A 122 -16.15 3.98 5.96
N PHE A 123 -15.50 3.81 4.81
CA PHE A 123 -14.07 3.49 4.77
C PHE A 123 -13.19 4.67 5.20
N GLY A 124 -13.63 5.92 5.00
CA GLY A 124 -12.92 7.11 5.47
C GLY A 124 -12.89 7.18 7.01
N ILE A 125 -14.03 6.94 7.66
CA ILE A 125 -14.14 6.85 9.11
C ILE A 125 -13.34 5.66 9.64
N LEU A 126 -13.49 4.49 9.01
CA LEU A 126 -12.77 3.27 9.40
C LEU A 126 -11.25 3.45 9.33
N LEU A 127 -10.75 4.07 8.26
CA LEU A 127 -9.33 4.38 8.10
C LEU A 127 -8.84 5.31 9.21
N PHE A 128 -9.60 6.37 9.52
CA PHE A 128 -9.25 7.31 10.57
C PHE A 128 -9.17 6.65 11.96
N VAL A 129 -10.20 5.87 12.33
CA VAL A 129 -10.27 5.17 13.62
C VAL A 129 -9.15 4.12 13.75
N THR A 130 -8.89 3.36 12.69
CA THR A 130 -7.84 2.33 12.72
C THR A 130 -6.44 2.93 12.79
N LEU A 131 -6.19 4.08 12.14
CA LEU A 131 -4.94 4.81 12.30
C LEU A 131 -4.74 5.32 13.74
N LEU A 132 -5.79 5.87 14.37
CA LEU A 132 -5.76 6.26 15.78
C LEU A 132 -5.45 5.06 16.68
N TYR A 133 -6.10 3.92 16.46
CA TYR A 133 -5.82 2.68 17.19
C TYR A 133 -4.36 2.24 17.05
N LEU A 134 -3.82 2.23 15.82
CA LEU A 134 -2.44 1.83 15.56
C LEU A 134 -1.42 2.78 16.19
N LEU A 135 -1.71 4.09 16.18
CA LEU A 135 -0.88 5.09 16.86
C LEU A 135 -0.94 4.89 18.37
N PHE A 136 -2.14 4.75 18.95
CA PHE A 136 -2.34 4.49 20.37
C PHE A 136 -1.55 3.25 20.82
N ARG A 137 -1.70 2.13 20.11
CA ARG A 137 -0.98 0.88 20.40
C ARG A 137 0.54 1.07 20.39
N ARG A 138 1.06 1.88 19.46
CA ARG A 138 2.49 2.17 19.33
C ARG A 138 3.04 3.01 20.49
N LEU A 139 2.21 3.89 21.05
CA LEU A 139 2.60 4.77 22.15
C LEU A 139 2.43 4.13 23.53
N THR A 140 1.50 3.18 23.68
CA THR A 140 1.15 2.61 24.98
C THR A 140 1.83 1.27 25.29
N ILE A 141 2.09 0.41 24.29
CA ILE A 141 2.72 -0.89 24.54
C ILE A 141 4.24 -0.71 24.69
N PRO A 142 4.85 -1.03 25.85
CA PRO A 142 6.26 -0.75 26.11
C PRO A 142 7.21 -1.37 25.08
N HIS A 143 7.02 -2.65 24.76
CA HIS A 143 7.88 -3.35 23.79
C HIS A 143 7.77 -2.79 22.37
N VAL A 144 6.58 -2.35 21.95
CA VAL A 144 6.38 -1.73 20.64
C VAL A 144 7.03 -0.36 20.60
N LYS A 145 6.94 0.42 21.68
CA LYS A 145 7.58 1.72 21.81
C LYS A 145 9.10 1.60 21.74
N LEU A 146 9.69 0.59 22.36
CA LEU A 146 11.14 0.33 22.33
C LEU A 146 11.68 0.07 20.93
N VAL A 147 10.91 -0.61 20.06
CA VAL A 147 11.34 -0.92 18.68
C VAL A 147 10.84 0.09 17.64
N SER A 148 10.08 1.11 18.05
CA SER A 148 9.51 2.13 17.15
C SER A 148 10.51 3.24 16.86
N LYS A 149 10.64 3.61 15.58
CA LYS A 149 11.41 4.81 15.19
C LYS A 149 10.49 6.04 15.24
N PRO A 150 11.01 7.26 15.48
CA PRO A 150 10.20 8.49 15.42
C PRO A 150 9.41 8.63 14.11
N SER A 151 10.03 8.23 12.98
CA SER A 151 9.39 8.23 11.67
C SER A 151 8.09 7.40 11.62
N ASP A 152 7.98 6.34 12.43
CA ASP A 152 6.81 5.45 12.44
C ASP A 152 5.58 6.14 13.03
N ASN A 153 5.78 6.92 14.09
CA ASN A 153 4.74 7.75 14.68
C ASN A 153 4.37 8.90 13.76
N MET A 154 5.37 9.55 13.14
CA MET A 154 5.14 10.67 12.23
C MET A 154 4.29 10.28 11.03
N TRP A 155 4.51 9.10 10.44
CA TRP A 155 3.66 8.63 9.33
C TRP A 155 2.21 8.39 9.74
N LEU A 156 1.99 7.78 10.92
CA LEU A 156 0.62 7.58 11.41
C LEU A 156 -0.07 8.91 11.68
N ILE A 157 0.61 9.85 12.34
CA ILE A 157 0.08 11.20 12.60
C ILE A 157 -0.23 11.91 11.28
N TYR A 158 0.69 11.84 10.31
CA TYR A 158 0.53 12.45 9.00
C TYR A 158 -0.72 11.91 8.27
N LEU A 159 -0.89 10.58 8.25
CA LEU A 159 -2.05 9.94 7.63
C LEU A 159 -3.35 10.26 8.39
N ILE A 160 -3.31 10.37 9.72
CA ILE A 160 -4.47 10.81 10.52
C ILE A 160 -4.90 12.22 10.11
N VAL A 161 -3.95 13.15 9.96
CA VAL A 161 -4.26 14.52 9.50
C VAL A 161 -4.78 14.50 8.07
N LEU A 162 -4.12 13.80 7.15
CA LEU A 162 -4.52 13.72 5.75
C LEU A 162 -5.94 13.16 5.59
N VAL A 163 -6.24 12.04 6.25
CA VAL A 163 -7.56 11.39 6.23
C VAL A 163 -8.59 12.24 6.99
N GLY A 164 -8.20 12.88 8.09
CA GLY A 164 -9.08 13.78 8.84
C GLY A 164 -9.56 14.96 7.98
N VAL A 165 -8.65 15.62 7.25
CA VAL A 165 -9.01 16.69 6.31
C VAL A 165 -9.90 16.16 5.19
N GLY A 166 -9.63 14.95 4.67
CA GLY A 166 -10.48 14.30 3.66
C GLY A 166 -11.89 14.01 4.18
N ASN A 167 -12.01 13.47 5.39
CA ASN A 167 -13.28 13.18 6.04
C ASN A 167 -14.07 14.45 6.34
N ILE A 168 -13.42 15.58 6.62
CA ILE A 168 -14.14 16.86 6.78
C ILE A 168 -14.87 17.24 5.50
N MET A 169 -14.22 17.15 4.33
CA MET A 169 -14.88 17.43 3.06
C MET A 169 -16.02 16.45 2.76
N ARG A 170 -15.94 15.22 3.28
CA ARG A 170 -16.98 14.21 3.05
C ARG A 170 -18.17 14.36 3.98
N LEU A 171 -17.94 14.67 5.26
CA LEU A 171 -18.96 14.68 6.30
C LEU A 171 -19.68 16.02 6.44
N PHE A 172 -19.07 17.11 5.98
CA PHE A 172 -19.62 18.46 6.12
C PHE A 172 -19.89 19.06 4.75
N HIS A 173 -21.16 19.22 4.41
CA HIS A 173 -21.60 19.67 3.08
C HIS A 173 -21.00 21.03 2.67
N ASP A 174 -20.80 21.95 3.62
CA ASP A 174 -20.22 23.28 3.37
C ASP A 174 -18.78 23.23 2.86
N PHE A 175 -18.06 22.12 3.11
CA PHE A 175 -16.69 21.90 2.67
C PHE A 175 -16.59 20.84 1.57
N GLY A 176 -17.74 20.32 1.11
CA GLY A 176 -17.84 19.28 0.10
C GLY A 176 -17.29 19.70 -1.26
N VAL A 177 -16.86 18.70 -2.02
CA VAL A 177 -16.38 18.86 -3.39
C VAL A 177 -17.01 17.80 -4.27
N GLY A 178 -17.57 18.20 -5.41
CA GLY A 178 -18.22 17.29 -6.35
C GLY A 178 -17.23 16.46 -7.17
N TYR A 179 -17.60 15.23 -7.51
CA TYR A 179 -16.76 14.33 -8.31
C TYR A 179 -16.43 14.89 -9.70
N GLU A 180 -17.41 15.50 -10.37
CA GLU A 180 -17.25 16.09 -11.70
C GLU A 180 -16.18 17.18 -11.72
N GLN A 181 -16.25 18.11 -10.77
CA GLN A 181 -15.30 19.21 -10.66
C GLN A 181 -13.85 18.70 -10.49
N VAL A 182 -13.66 17.71 -9.62
CA VAL A 182 -12.33 17.12 -9.37
C VAL A 182 -11.84 16.34 -10.58
N ARG A 183 -12.72 15.55 -11.23
CA ARG A 183 -12.38 14.79 -12.43
C ARG A 183 -11.91 15.72 -13.54
N ASP A 184 -12.70 16.73 -13.87
CA ASP A 184 -12.43 17.65 -14.98
C ASP A 184 -11.16 18.47 -14.72
N TYR A 185 -10.95 18.88 -13.46
CA TYR A 185 -9.70 19.50 -13.01
C TYR A 185 -8.47 18.60 -13.23
N ILE A 186 -8.53 17.33 -12.79
CA ILE A 186 -7.44 16.37 -12.94
C ILE A 186 -7.18 16.04 -14.42
N VAL A 187 -8.25 15.87 -15.22
CA VAL A 187 -8.16 15.59 -16.65
C VAL A 187 -7.51 16.76 -17.40
N ALA A 188 -7.90 18.00 -17.09
CA ALA A 188 -7.30 19.18 -17.69
C ALA A 188 -5.79 19.25 -17.40
N LEU A 189 -5.36 18.99 -16.15
CA LEU A 189 -3.95 18.90 -15.80
C LEU A 189 -3.24 17.76 -16.55
N ALA A 190 -3.83 16.57 -16.60
CA ALA A 190 -3.22 15.41 -17.26
C ALA A 190 -3.05 15.59 -18.78
N LEU A 191 -3.98 16.30 -19.42
CA LEU A 191 -3.95 16.60 -20.86
C LEU A 191 -3.24 17.92 -21.21
N PHE A 192 -2.59 18.55 -20.22
CA PHE A 192 -1.93 19.86 -20.38
C PHE A 192 -2.86 20.93 -21.00
N GLN A 193 -4.14 20.88 -20.65
CA GLN A 193 -5.16 21.84 -21.08
C GLN A 193 -5.34 22.96 -20.04
N PRO A 194 -5.94 24.10 -20.42
CA PRO A 194 -6.35 25.12 -19.46
C PRO A 194 -7.24 24.51 -18.37
N VAL A 195 -6.82 24.69 -17.11
CA VAL A 195 -7.48 24.08 -15.96
C VAL A 195 -8.88 24.70 -15.76
N THR A 196 -9.90 23.85 -15.73
CA THR A 196 -11.27 24.17 -15.37
C THR A 196 -11.48 24.05 -13.85
N HIS A 197 -12.61 24.54 -13.33
CA HIS A 197 -12.95 24.46 -11.90
C HIS A 197 -11.94 25.08 -10.93
N MET A 198 -11.40 26.25 -11.28
CA MET A 198 -10.41 26.96 -10.47
C MET A 198 -10.96 27.41 -9.11
N GLU A 199 -12.28 27.48 -8.96
CA GLU A 199 -12.98 27.67 -7.70
C GLU A 199 -12.63 26.61 -6.64
N LEU A 200 -12.27 25.39 -7.05
CA LEU A 200 -11.79 24.33 -6.15
C LEU A 200 -10.60 24.77 -5.31
N LEU A 201 -9.70 25.56 -5.91
CA LEU A 201 -8.51 26.09 -5.23
C LEU A 201 -8.86 27.13 -4.15
N SER A 202 -10.11 27.58 -4.09
CA SER A 202 -10.62 28.44 -3.03
C SER A 202 -11.20 27.68 -1.85
N ASN A 203 -11.53 26.39 -2.00
CA ASN A 203 -11.86 25.53 -0.87
C ASN A 203 -10.56 25.19 -0.11
N GLY A 204 -10.43 25.72 1.11
CA GLY A 204 -9.24 25.55 1.94
C GLY A 204 -8.97 24.10 2.35
N PHE A 205 -10.02 23.31 2.58
CA PHE A 205 -9.89 21.88 2.91
C PHE A 205 -9.42 21.07 1.70
N PHE A 206 -9.98 21.34 0.52
CA PHE A 206 -9.52 20.71 -0.72
C PHE A 206 -8.05 21.02 -1.00
N LEU A 207 -7.67 22.29 -0.95
CA LEU A 207 -6.28 22.70 -1.21
C LEU A 207 -5.31 22.09 -0.19
N THR A 208 -5.71 22.01 1.09
CA THR A 208 -4.91 21.39 2.15
C THR A 208 -4.79 19.89 1.94
N HIS A 209 -5.89 19.19 1.69
CA HIS A 209 -5.88 17.75 1.40
C HIS A 209 -5.01 17.45 0.18
N TYR A 210 -5.18 18.23 -0.89
CA TYR A 210 -4.43 18.09 -2.12
C TYR A 210 -2.93 18.34 -1.91
N LEU A 211 -2.55 19.35 -1.13
CA LEU A 211 -1.14 19.58 -0.77
C LEU A 211 -0.56 18.43 0.05
N LEU A 212 -1.32 17.89 1.02
CA LEU A 212 -0.88 16.74 1.81
C LEU A 212 -0.69 15.50 0.91
N VAL A 213 -1.63 15.21 -0.01
CA VAL A 213 -1.43 14.12 -0.97
C VAL A 213 -0.19 14.34 -1.84
N GLN A 214 0.07 15.57 -2.29
CA GLN A 214 1.28 15.86 -3.07
C GLN A 214 2.57 15.64 -2.27
N ILE A 215 2.63 16.10 -1.02
CA ILE A 215 3.78 15.86 -0.13
C ILE A 215 3.95 14.36 0.11
N LEU A 216 2.86 13.63 0.36
CA LEU A 216 2.86 12.18 0.53
C LEU A 216 3.54 11.50 -0.67
N LEU A 217 3.13 11.84 -1.89
CA LEU A 217 3.67 11.26 -3.12
C LEU A 217 5.13 11.64 -3.37
N ILE A 218 5.54 12.88 -3.10
CA ILE A 218 6.94 13.30 -3.23
C ILE A 218 7.85 12.50 -2.29
N VAL A 219 7.41 12.27 -1.05
CA VAL A 219 8.21 11.59 -0.02
C VAL A 219 8.08 10.05 -0.13
N PHE A 220 6.99 9.54 -0.71
CA PHE A 220 6.68 8.12 -0.84
C PHE A 220 7.88 7.24 -1.23
N PRO A 221 8.60 7.50 -2.36
CA PRO A 221 9.67 6.62 -2.82
C PRO A 221 10.88 6.54 -1.89
N TYR A 222 11.01 7.48 -0.95
CA TYR A 222 12.12 7.56 0.01
C TYR A 222 11.73 7.09 1.41
N SER A 223 10.49 6.62 1.58
CA SER A 223 9.89 6.29 2.87
C SER A 223 9.64 4.79 3.06
N LYS A 224 9.10 4.44 4.25
CA LYS A 224 8.62 3.08 4.54
C LYS A 224 7.36 2.69 3.75
N LEU A 225 6.68 3.64 3.10
CA LEU A 225 5.49 3.37 2.28
C LEU A 225 5.82 2.54 1.03
N MET A 226 7.09 2.55 0.59
CA MET A 226 7.60 1.65 -0.44
C MET A 226 7.48 0.16 -0.11
N HIS A 227 7.07 -0.21 1.12
CA HIS A 227 6.77 -1.59 1.49
C HIS A 227 5.75 -2.24 0.56
N LEU A 228 4.83 -1.48 -0.04
CA LEU A 228 3.85 -1.99 -1.01
C LEU A 228 4.53 -2.78 -2.14
N PHE A 229 5.64 -2.27 -2.67
CA PHE A 229 6.42 -2.94 -3.71
C PHE A 229 7.48 -3.86 -3.11
N GLY A 230 8.15 -3.40 -2.06
CA GLY A 230 9.26 -4.10 -1.43
C GLY A 230 8.87 -5.45 -0.82
N MET A 231 7.63 -5.58 -0.34
CA MET A 231 7.14 -6.83 0.25
C MET A 231 7.14 -7.97 -0.76
N PHE A 232 6.78 -7.74 -2.02
CA PHE A 232 6.75 -8.81 -3.01
C PHE A 232 8.16 -9.27 -3.38
N ALA A 233 9.09 -8.33 -3.54
CA ALA A 233 10.49 -8.65 -3.81
C ALA A 233 11.14 -9.42 -2.65
N GLU A 234 10.99 -8.93 -1.42
CA GLU A 234 11.53 -9.57 -0.22
C GLU A 234 10.93 -10.96 0.00
N ARG A 235 9.59 -11.07 -0.08
CA ARG A 235 8.89 -12.35 0.10
C ARG A 235 9.24 -13.35 -0.98
N TRP A 236 9.46 -12.92 -2.22
CA TRP A 236 9.96 -13.78 -3.29
C TRP A 236 11.35 -14.31 -2.96
N ILE A 237 12.27 -13.46 -2.51
CA ILE A 237 13.65 -13.86 -2.17
C ILE A 237 13.68 -14.91 -1.04
N VAL A 238 12.90 -14.70 0.02
CA VAL A 238 12.95 -15.57 1.21
C VAL A 238 12.05 -16.80 1.13
N ASN A 239 11.10 -16.85 0.18
CA ASN A 239 10.19 -17.98 -0.01
C ASN A 239 10.32 -18.67 -1.36
N ARG A 240 11.27 -18.30 -2.23
CA ARG A 240 11.46 -19.01 -3.51
C ARG A 240 11.77 -20.49 -3.26
N VAL A 241 11.49 -21.33 -4.27
CA VAL A 241 11.85 -22.75 -4.22
C VAL A 241 13.35 -22.89 -3.98
N TYR A 242 13.73 -23.71 -2.99
CA TYR A 242 15.14 -23.93 -2.70
C TYR A 242 15.81 -24.66 -3.86
N LYS A 243 16.92 -24.11 -4.35
CA LYS A 243 17.85 -24.79 -5.25
C LYS A 243 19.22 -24.77 -4.58
N ASP A 244 19.91 -25.91 -4.62
CA ASP A 244 21.29 -25.99 -4.17
C ASP A 244 22.15 -24.97 -4.92
N PRO A 245 23.13 -24.34 -4.26
CA PRO A 245 24.14 -23.57 -4.96
C PRO A 245 24.91 -24.46 -5.94
N ALA A 246 25.37 -23.88 -7.06
CA ALA A 246 26.23 -24.60 -8.00
C ALA A 246 27.48 -25.16 -7.27
N PRO A 247 27.94 -26.38 -7.57
CA PRO A 247 29.17 -26.93 -6.99
C PRO A 247 30.35 -25.96 -7.20
N GLY A 248 31.14 -25.72 -6.14
CA GLY A 248 32.38 -24.92 -6.24
C GLY A 248 32.32 -23.50 -5.66
N ILE A 249 31.26 -23.12 -4.94
CA ILE A 249 31.28 -21.88 -4.14
C ILE A 249 32.19 -22.10 -2.91
N PRO A 250 33.17 -21.22 -2.62
CA PRO A 250 34.04 -21.36 -1.47
C PRO A 250 33.24 -21.48 -0.16
N ASN A 251 33.64 -22.42 0.70
CA ASN A 251 33.09 -22.68 2.06
C ASN A 251 31.74 -23.41 2.20
N ILE A 252 31.17 -24.00 1.14
CA ILE A 252 30.00 -24.90 1.30
C ILE A 252 30.19 -26.16 0.44
N ASP A 253 30.72 -27.22 1.04
CA ASP A 253 30.60 -28.58 0.49
C ASP A 253 29.24 -29.16 0.91
N VAL A 254 28.24 -28.99 0.03
CA VAL A 254 26.86 -29.44 0.26
C VAL A 254 26.80 -30.95 0.47
N ALA A 255 27.65 -31.72 -0.22
CA ALA A 255 27.70 -33.17 -0.09
C ALA A 255 28.28 -33.59 1.28
N ALA A 256 29.35 -32.94 1.73
CA ALA A 256 29.90 -33.17 3.06
C ALA A 256 28.92 -32.74 4.17
N ALA A 257 28.21 -31.62 3.99
CA ALA A 257 27.21 -31.14 4.95
C ALA A 257 25.99 -32.07 5.07
N ARG A 258 25.51 -32.62 3.95
CA ARG A 258 24.47 -33.67 3.94
C ARG A 258 24.95 -34.94 4.64
N LYS A 259 26.17 -35.38 4.33
CA LYS A 259 26.80 -36.56 4.97
C LYS A 259 27.01 -36.37 6.47
N ALA A 260 27.27 -35.13 6.91
CA ALA A 260 27.38 -34.76 8.31
C ALA A 260 26.02 -34.52 9.01
N GLY A 261 24.89 -34.70 8.31
CA GLY A 261 23.55 -34.57 8.89
C GLY A 261 23.12 -33.14 9.20
N ILE A 262 23.68 -32.12 8.54
CA ILE A 262 23.46 -30.69 8.85
C ILE A 262 22.08 -30.19 8.36
N GLY A 263 21.05 -31.04 8.30
CA GLY A 263 19.66 -30.64 7.99
C GLY A 263 19.44 -30.03 6.60
N ILE A 264 20.41 -30.17 5.68
CA ILE A 264 20.24 -29.80 4.27
C ILE A 264 19.53 -30.98 3.59
N PRO A 265 18.28 -30.83 3.11
CA PRO A 265 17.57 -31.92 2.44
C PRO A 265 18.32 -32.33 1.18
N SER A 266 18.41 -33.63 0.89
CA SER A 266 18.67 -34.08 -0.49
C SER A 266 17.43 -33.81 -1.34
N ASP A 267 17.61 -33.70 -2.66
CA ASP A 267 16.48 -33.57 -3.59
C ASP A 267 15.43 -34.69 -3.38
N ASP A 268 15.86 -35.85 -2.88
CA ASP A 268 15.02 -37.01 -2.57
C ASP A 268 14.36 -36.94 -1.17
N ALA A 269 14.96 -36.27 -0.18
CA ALA A 269 14.43 -36.19 1.19
C ALA A 269 13.24 -35.23 1.32
N ALA A 270 12.94 -34.46 0.27
CA ALA A 270 11.74 -33.65 0.21
C ALA A 270 10.46 -34.49 0.09
N GLU A 271 10.49 -35.77 -0.25
CA GLU A 271 9.27 -36.58 -0.42
C GLU A 271 8.71 -37.17 0.90
N GLU A 272 9.48 -37.26 1.98
CA GLU A 272 9.09 -38.08 3.15
C GLU A 272 8.72 -37.32 4.45
N GLY A 273 8.65 -35.99 4.45
CA GLY A 273 8.40 -35.21 5.68
C GLY A 273 7.07 -34.45 5.73
N VAL A 274 6.03 -35.10 6.27
CA VAL A 274 4.76 -34.61 6.91
C VAL A 274 4.13 -33.30 6.40
#